data_AF-A0A2W4P5P6-F1
#
_entry.id   AF-A0A2W4P5P6-F1
#
_cell.length_a   1.000
_cell.length_b   1.000
_cell.length_c   1.000
_cell.angle_alpha   90.00
_cell.angle_beta   90.00
_cell.angle_gamma   90.00
#
_symmetry.space_group_name_H-M   'P 1'
#
loop_
_entity.id
_entity.type
_entity.pdbx_description
1 polymer ?
#
loop_
_entity_poly.entity_id
_entity_poly.type
_entity_poly.pdbx_seq_one_letter_code
_entity_poly.pdbx_strand_id
1 'polypeptide(L)'
;MIAGLGWWTNGLIIAFAVPVGLLVLYRLWKPHPSFPAPRTRWAGPLLALAGFLAGSAPWWVYNFEHDFAALAFYFTSGESAVTGNDKPSLPFPERVFGLFVLGLPAMVGLRFPWSPAYVLPPVGAAVIVIYSFALVRLARNRPAANGCPALRPDARWLVLGMIGLFALIFLISKFGFDPTGRYFLPLALPFGVTLGALLVTFGPSRRHLPTAVLALVLAYHVLGQVMAAGAEYGLTTQLNVQLAIPNHYDDDLIAFLEANDLRAGYTSYWIAFRLAFLSEERLQYSSSFPYKPTLDYTPADERYPPYRAAADRAENPAYITASVPEVKDWLETFFAERDLAYDFTQLGPYSIYYNVRPSPPRPPFPFPK
;
A
#
# COMPACT_ATOMS: atom_id res chain seq x y z
N MET A 1 3.96 -4.13 22.60
CA MET A 1 2.57 -4.10 22.14
C MET A 1 2.43 -3.50 20.75
N ILE A 2 2.77 -2.22 20.53
CA ILE A 2 2.66 -1.55 19.23
C ILE A 2 3.34 -2.34 18.10
N ALA A 3 4.59 -2.77 18.29
CA ALA A 3 5.29 -3.60 17.30
C ALA A 3 4.61 -4.97 17.04
N GLY A 4 3.92 -5.53 18.04
CA GLY A 4 3.16 -6.78 17.89
C GLY A 4 1.87 -6.58 17.11
N LEU A 5 1.14 -5.49 17.36
CA LEU A 5 -0.03 -5.11 16.57
C LEU A 5 0.38 -4.76 15.12
N GLY A 6 1.49 -4.04 14.96
CA GLY A 6 2.07 -3.75 13.66
C GLY A 6 2.47 -5.02 12.89
N TRP A 7 2.93 -6.06 13.60
CA TRP A 7 3.28 -7.35 12.99
C TRP A 7 2.07 -8.02 12.36
N TRP A 8 0.92 -7.93 13.05
CA TRP A 8 -0.34 -8.46 12.56
C TRP A 8 -0.87 -7.69 11.35
N THR A 9 -0.75 -6.36 11.33
CA THR A 9 -1.32 -5.52 10.26
C THR A 9 -0.47 -5.48 9.00
N ASN A 10 0.86 -5.35 9.13
CA ASN A 10 1.75 -5.26 7.98
C ASN A 10 3.20 -5.65 8.34
N GLY A 11 3.74 -6.63 7.61
CA GLY A 11 5.12 -7.10 7.76
C GLY A 11 6.19 -6.02 7.64
N LEU A 12 5.89 -4.87 7.02
CA LEU A 12 6.78 -3.70 6.95
C LEU A 12 7.23 -3.16 8.31
N ILE A 13 6.51 -3.46 9.41
CA ILE A 13 6.94 -3.08 10.76
C ILE A 13 8.34 -3.61 11.11
N ILE A 14 8.79 -4.67 10.44
CA ILE A 14 10.10 -5.30 10.64
C ILE A 14 11.25 -4.31 10.45
N ALA A 15 11.08 -3.32 9.55
CA ALA A 15 12.05 -2.25 9.30
C ALA A 15 12.31 -1.39 10.54
N PHE A 16 11.36 -1.36 11.49
CA PHE A 16 11.50 -0.69 12.78
C PHE A 16 11.80 -1.66 13.92
N ALA A 17 11.06 -2.77 13.99
CA ALA A 17 11.10 -3.71 15.11
C ALA A 17 12.49 -4.35 15.26
N VAL A 18 13.12 -4.74 14.16
CA VAL A 18 14.44 -5.41 14.20
C VAL A 18 15.55 -4.44 14.65
N PRO A 19 15.73 -3.24 14.05
CA PRO A 19 16.78 -2.32 14.52
C PRO A 19 16.59 -1.90 15.98
N VAL A 20 15.34 -1.69 16.43
CA VAL A 20 15.04 -1.38 17.83
C VAL A 20 15.37 -2.58 18.73
N GLY A 21 14.94 -3.79 18.36
CA GLY A 21 15.25 -5.01 19.09
C GLY A 21 16.75 -5.26 19.22
N LEU A 22 17.50 -5.12 18.13
CA LEU A 22 18.96 -5.23 18.12
C LEU A 22 19.62 -4.18 19.01
N LEU A 23 19.12 -2.94 19.02
CA LEU A 23 19.62 -1.89 19.92
C LEU A 23 19.35 -2.24 21.39
N VAL A 24 18.16 -2.75 21.72
CA VAL A 24 17.84 -3.18 23.08
C VAL A 24 18.76 -4.32 23.52
N LEU A 25 18.96 -5.34 22.68
CA LEU A 25 19.89 -6.44 22.95
C LEU A 25 21.33 -5.95 23.12
N TYR A 26 21.78 -5.05 22.25
CA TYR A 26 23.10 -4.42 22.35
C TYR A 26 23.27 -3.68 23.69
N ARG A 27 22.26 -2.93 24.14
CA ARG A 27 22.30 -2.19 25.41
C ARG A 27 22.19 -3.09 26.65
N LEU A 28 21.57 -4.26 26.53
CA LEU A 28 21.62 -5.28 27.58
C LEU A 28 23.02 -5.89 27.73
N TRP A 29 23.70 -6.12 26.60
CA TRP A 29 25.07 -6.66 26.57
C TRP A 29 26.13 -5.62 26.94
N LYS A 30 25.98 -4.38 26.47
CA LYS A 30 26.84 -3.22 26.78
C LYS A 30 26.01 -2.08 27.41
N PRO A 31 25.75 -2.17 28.73
CA PRO A 31 24.97 -1.17 29.45
C PRO A 31 25.59 0.21 29.33
N HIS A 32 24.76 1.23 29.10
CA HIS A 32 25.23 2.61 29.23
C HIS A 32 25.40 2.93 30.73
N PRO A 33 26.37 3.76 31.15
CA PRO A 33 26.61 4.08 32.56
C PRO A 33 25.40 4.60 33.34
N SER A 34 24.42 5.17 32.64
CA SER A 34 23.16 5.68 33.19
C SER A 34 22.06 4.62 33.34
N PHE A 35 22.34 3.33 33.06
CA PHE A 35 21.32 2.28 33.17
C PHE A 35 21.11 1.86 34.63
N PRO A 36 19.88 1.46 34.98
CA PRO A 36 19.57 0.97 36.32
C PRO A 36 20.32 -0.33 36.63
N ALA A 37 20.33 -0.70 37.91
CA ALA A 37 21.07 -1.85 38.44
C ALA A 37 20.82 -3.17 37.64
N PRO A 38 21.77 -4.12 37.66
CA PRO A 38 21.72 -5.33 36.81
C PRO A 38 20.48 -6.21 36.97
N ARG A 39 19.77 -6.13 38.10
CA ARG A 39 18.50 -6.85 38.34
C ARG A 39 17.32 -6.20 37.62
N THR A 40 17.27 -4.87 37.57
CA THR A 40 16.16 -4.11 36.98
C THR A 40 16.32 -3.87 35.47
N ARG A 41 17.52 -4.09 34.90
CA ARG A 41 17.77 -3.88 33.46
C ARG A 41 16.95 -4.78 32.53
N TRP A 42 16.49 -5.93 33.03
CA TRP A 42 15.74 -6.92 32.25
C TRP A 42 14.22 -6.67 32.27
N ALA A 43 13.71 -5.95 33.27
CA ALA A 43 12.28 -5.75 33.45
C ALA A 43 11.65 -5.04 32.23
N GLY A 44 12.28 -3.97 31.74
CA GLY A 44 11.80 -3.23 30.56
C GLY A 44 11.78 -4.09 29.29
N PRO A 45 12.89 -4.73 28.89
CA PRO A 45 12.93 -5.61 27.72
C PRO A 45 12.00 -6.82 27.82
N LEU A 46 11.86 -7.44 28.99
CA LEU A 46 10.91 -8.54 29.20
C LEU A 46 9.46 -8.06 29.07
N LEU A 47 9.14 -6.87 29.61
CA LEU A 47 7.82 -6.26 29.43
C LEU A 47 7.57 -5.90 27.95
N ALA A 48 8.59 -5.41 27.24
CA ALA A 48 8.51 -5.13 25.82
C ALA A 48 8.26 -6.40 24.99
N LEU A 49 8.96 -7.50 25.32
CA LEU A 49 8.78 -8.81 24.70
C LEU A 49 7.39 -9.39 25.01
N ALA A 50 6.97 -9.40 26.26
CA ALA A 50 5.63 -9.83 26.67
C ALA A 50 4.56 -9.01 25.94
N GLY A 51 4.74 -7.69 25.85
CA GLY A 51 3.84 -6.84 25.09
C GLY A 51 3.88 -7.11 23.58
N PHE A 52 5.03 -7.45 22.98
CA PHE A 52 5.11 -7.83 21.57
C PHE A 52 4.37 -9.14 21.32
N LEU A 53 4.60 -10.16 22.15
CA LEU A 53 3.94 -11.47 22.06
C LEU A 53 2.43 -11.32 22.24
N ALA A 54 1.98 -10.58 23.26
CA ALA A 54 0.55 -10.31 23.46
C ALA A 54 -0.07 -9.57 22.27
N GLY A 55 0.61 -8.55 21.73
CA GLY A 55 0.10 -7.79 20.58
C GLY A 55 0.13 -8.56 19.25
N SER A 56 1.03 -9.54 19.10
CA SER A 56 1.14 -10.37 17.89
C SER A 56 0.47 -11.75 18.03
N ALA A 57 -0.09 -12.07 19.21
CA ALA A 57 -0.67 -13.37 19.52
C ALA A 57 -1.71 -13.83 18.50
N PRO A 58 -2.67 -12.99 18.04
CA PRO A 58 -3.65 -13.43 17.03
C PRO A 58 -3.01 -13.96 15.74
N TRP A 59 -1.93 -13.31 15.30
CA TRP A 59 -1.20 -13.72 14.10
C TRP A 59 -0.46 -15.04 14.31
N TRP A 60 0.16 -15.24 15.48
CA TRP A 60 0.84 -16.50 15.79
C TRP A 60 -0.13 -17.67 15.96
N VAL A 61 -1.23 -17.46 16.69
CA VAL A 61 -2.29 -18.46 16.87
C VAL A 61 -2.83 -18.90 15.51
N TYR A 62 -3.20 -17.95 14.65
CA TYR A 62 -3.66 -18.26 13.29
C TYR A 62 -2.63 -19.10 12.51
N ASN A 63 -1.34 -18.72 12.54
CA ASN A 63 -0.31 -19.48 11.83
C ASN A 63 -0.10 -20.89 12.39
N PHE A 64 -0.15 -21.08 13.71
CA PHE A 64 -0.03 -22.41 14.30
C PHE A 64 -1.23 -23.30 13.96
N GLU A 65 -2.42 -22.71 13.76
CA GLU A 65 -3.64 -23.42 13.37
C GLU A 65 -3.74 -23.67 11.86
N HIS A 66 -2.99 -22.94 11.03
CA HIS A 66 -3.09 -22.97 9.57
C HIS A 66 -1.73 -23.20 8.89
N ASP A 67 -0.89 -24.10 9.41
CA ASP A 67 0.37 -24.53 8.81
C ASP A 67 1.30 -23.38 8.36
N PHE A 68 1.37 -22.32 9.16
CA PHE A 68 2.13 -21.11 8.88
C PHE A 68 1.73 -20.40 7.57
N ALA A 69 0.44 -20.47 7.18
CA ALA A 69 -0.08 -19.89 5.95
C ALA A 69 0.27 -18.41 5.72
N ALA A 70 0.34 -17.59 6.77
CA ALA A 70 0.69 -16.18 6.60
C ALA A 70 2.18 -15.96 6.28
N LEU A 71 3.06 -16.91 6.65
CA LEU A 71 4.48 -16.88 6.26
C LEU A 71 4.69 -17.29 4.81
N ALA A 72 3.84 -18.18 4.29
CA ALA A 72 3.89 -18.60 2.89
C ALA A 72 3.84 -17.38 1.94
N PHE A 73 3.06 -16.34 2.29
CA PHE A 73 3.01 -15.07 1.55
C PHE A 73 4.39 -14.45 1.26
N TYR A 74 5.35 -14.58 2.16
CA TYR A 74 6.66 -13.96 2.02
C TYR A 74 7.67 -14.82 1.25
N PHE A 75 7.48 -16.14 1.22
CA PHE A 75 8.53 -17.08 0.79
C PHE A 75 8.11 -18.04 -0.33
N THR A 76 6.83 -18.38 -0.50
CA THR A 76 6.40 -19.35 -1.51
C THR A 76 6.00 -18.67 -2.82
N SER A 77 6.60 -19.11 -3.93
CA SER A 77 6.13 -18.88 -5.29
C SER A 77 5.37 -20.12 -5.75
N GLY A 78 4.05 -20.05 -5.82
CA GLY A 78 3.19 -21.13 -6.27
C GLY A 78 1.74 -20.67 -6.30
N GLU A 79 0.86 -21.48 -6.91
CA GLU A 79 -0.61 -21.33 -6.91
C GLU A 79 -1.14 -21.34 -5.48
N SER A 80 -0.94 -20.24 -4.78
CA SER A 80 -1.49 -20.01 -3.46
C SER A 80 -2.80 -19.27 -3.67
N ALA A 81 -3.86 -19.66 -2.96
CA ALA A 81 -5.19 -19.04 -3.02
C ALA A 81 -5.22 -17.56 -2.54
N VAL A 82 -4.06 -16.95 -2.33
CA VAL A 82 -3.88 -15.58 -1.85
C VAL A 82 -3.45 -14.69 -3.01
N THR A 83 -4.31 -13.72 -3.36
CA THR A 83 -4.08 -12.76 -4.45
C THR A 83 -2.71 -12.08 -4.33
N GLY A 84 -1.91 -12.09 -5.41
CA GLY A 84 -0.60 -11.43 -5.48
C GLY A 84 0.61 -12.35 -5.29
N ASN A 85 0.39 -13.61 -4.89
CA ASN A 85 1.45 -14.62 -4.79
C ASN A 85 1.74 -15.36 -6.11
N ASP A 86 0.81 -15.24 -7.06
CA ASP A 86 0.79 -15.77 -8.41
C ASP A 86 1.80 -15.09 -9.35
N LYS A 87 2.27 -13.88 -9.01
CA LYS A 87 3.23 -13.14 -9.84
C LYS A 87 4.68 -13.51 -9.53
N PRO A 88 5.51 -13.79 -10.55
CA PRO A 88 6.92 -14.02 -10.37
C PRO A 88 7.61 -12.77 -9.83
N SER A 89 8.57 -12.97 -8.93
CA SER A 89 9.32 -11.87 -8.35
C SER A 89 10.24 -11.22 -9.39
N LEU A 90 10.38 -9.89 -9.39
CA LEU A 90 11.25 -9.19 -10.34
C LEU A 90 12.72 -9.61 -10.19
N PRO A 91 13.51 -9.64 -11.27
CA PRO A 91 14.97 -9.78 -11.22
C PRO A 91 15.63 -8.73 -10.32
N PHE A 92 16.78 -9.07 -9.72
CA PHE A 92 17.50 -8.17 -8.83
C PHE A 92 17.80 -6.78 -9.43
N PRO A 93 18.25 -6.64 -10.70
CA PRO A 93 18.50 -5.32 -11.30
C PRO A 93 17.25 -4.43 -11.36
N GLU A 94 16.09 -5.02 -11.65
CA GLU A 94 14.81 -4.29 -11.69
C GLU A 94 14.38 -3.84 -10.29
N ARG A 95 14.67 -4.61 -9.24
CA ARG A 95 14.46 -4.17 -7.86
C ARG A 95 15.39 -3.02 -7.48
N VAL A 96 16.65 -3.05 -7.91
CA VAL A 96 17.57 -1.92 -7.70
C VAL A 96 17.05 -0.67 -8.40
N PHE A 97 16.59 -0.80 -9.65
CA PHE A 97 15.95 0.29 -10.38
C PHE A 97 14.69 0.79 -9.66
N GLY A 98 13.81 -0.13 -9.24
CA GLY A 98 12.60 0.16 -8.48
C GLY A 98 12.89 0.90 -7.17
N LEU A 99 13.98 0.56 -6.48
CA LEU A 99 14.40 1.23 -5.25
C LEU A 99 14.84 2.69 -5.52
N PHE A 100 15.78 2.89 -6.44
CA PHE A 100 16.46 4.17 -6.61
C PHE A 100 15.77 5.13 -7.59
N VAL A 101 15.05 4.62 -8.58
CA VAL A 101 14.43 5.42 -9.66
C VAL A 101 12.94 5.61 -9.43
N LEU A 102 12.27 4.67 -8.76
CA LEU A 102 10.83 4.75 -8.52
C LEU A 102 10.52 5.03 -7.05
N GLY A 103 10.95 4.17 -6.13
CA GLY A 103 10.49 4.19 -4.75
C GLY A 103 11.04 5.35 -3.93
N LEU A 104 12.36 5.54 -3.88
CA LEU A 104 12.96 6.67 -3.17
C LEU A 104 12.51 8.03 -3.73
N PRO A 105 12.42 8.24 -5.06
CA PRO A 105 11.81 9.43 -5.64
C PRO A 105 10.36 9.66 -5.19
N ALA A 106 9.52 8.63 -5.15
CA ALA A 106 8.15 8.77 -4.64
C ALA A 106 8.13 9.15 -3.15
N MET A 107 9.01 8.56 -2.34
CA MET A 107 9.11 8.86 -0.90
C MET A 107 9.46 10.33 -0.65
N VAL A 108 10.39 10.92 -1.42
CA VAL A 108 10.79 12.32 -1.24
C VAL A 108 9.90 13.32 -1.99
N GLY A 109 8.81 12.85 -2.62
CA GLY A 109 7.84 13.68 -3.34
C GLY A 109 8.18 14.00 -4.80
N LEU A 110 9.24 13.42 -5.37
CA LEU A 110 9.65 13.66 -6.76
C LEU A 110 8.64 13.14 -7.78
N ARG A 111 7.82 12.14 -7.42
CA ARG A 111 6.75 11.61 -8.26
C ARG A 111 5.59 11.16 -7.42
N PHE A 112 4.41 11.06 -8.04
CA PHE A 112 3.30 10.37 -7.39
C PHE A 112 3.55 8.86 -7.38
N PRO A 113 3.21 8.16 -6.28
CA PRO A 113 3.43 6.71 -6.18
C PRO A 113 2.78 5.90 -7.33
N TRP A 114 1.67 6.41 -7.87
CA TRP A 114 0.90 5.84 -8.97
C TRP A 114 1.23 6.43 -10.36
N SER A 115 2.29 7.22 -10.50
CA SER A 115 2.72 7.78 -11.79
C SER A 115 4.23 7.65 -11.99
N PRO A 116 4.70 7.37 -13.22
CA PRO A 116 6.13 7.45 -13.54
C PRO A 116 6.62 8.89 -13.72
N ALA A 117 5.71 9.86 -13.90
CA ALA A 117 6.06 11.24 -14.18
C ALA A 117 6.62 11.96 -12.94
N TYR A 118 7.67 12.76 -13.14
CA TYR A 118 8.28 13.56 -12.08
C TYR A 118 7.59 14.91 -11.93
N VAL A 119 7.35 15.32 -10.69
CA VAL A 119 6.72 16.56 -10.28
C VAL A 119 7.79 17.62 -10.06
N LEU A 120 7.79 18.68 -10.87
CA LEU A 120 8.74 19.80 -10.80
C LEU A 120 10.21 19.32 -10.66
N PRO A 121 10.76 18.64 -11.69
CA PRO A 121 12.05 17.94 -11.60
C PRO A 121 13.22 18.78 -11.06
N PRO A 122 13.38 20.08 -11.39
CA PRO A 122 14.47 20.89 -10.83
C PRO A 122 14.40 21.05 -9.31
N VAL A 123 13.20 21.26 -8.76
CA VAL A 123 12.99 21.41 -7.31
C VAL A 123 13.17 20.06 -6.61
N GLY A 124 12.60 19.01 -7.18
CA GLY A 124 12.75 17.67 -6.62
C GLY A 124 14.20 17.15 -6.68
N ALA A 125 14.98 17.51 -7.71
CA ALA A 125 16.42 17.24 -7.75
C ALA A 125 17.15 17.92 -6.59
N ALA A 126 16.81 19.16 -6.27
CA ALA A 126 17.36 19.84 -5.09
C ALA A 126 16.98 19.13 -3.78
N VAL A 127 15.74 18.64 -3.65
CA VAL A 127 15.28 17.86 -2.50
C VAL A 127 16.04 16.53 -2.37
N ILE A 128 16.28 15.82 -3.49
CA ILE A 128 17.12 14.61 -3.50
C ILE A 128 18.52 14.95 -3.01
N VAL A 129 19.15 16.00 -3.53
CA VAL A 129 20.49 16.41 -3.11
C VAL A 129 20.53 16.71 -1.62
N ILE A 130 19.51 17.36 -1.06
CA ILE A 130 19.39 17.61 0.38
C ILE A 130 19.36 16.29 1.16
N TYR A 131 18.51 15.33 0.78
CA TYR A 131 18.41 14.04 1.45
C TYR A 131 19.68 13.19 1.29
N SER A 132 20.28 13.14 0.10
CA SER A 132 21.55 12.46 -0.15
C SER A 132 22.68 13.06 0.68
N PHE A 133 22.76 14.39 0.75
CA PHE A 133 23.74 15.08 1.58
C PHE A 133 23.51 14.81 3.08
N ALA A 134 22.26 14.87 3.54
CA ALA A 134 21.88 14.55 4.91
C ALA A 134 22.31 13.12 5.29
N LEU A 135 22.02 12.14 4.41
CA LEU A 135 22.36 10.74 4.62
C LEU A 135 23.87 10.50 4.63
N VAL A 136 24.61 11.05 3.66
CA VAL A 136 26.09 10.94 3.62
C VAL A 136 26.71 11.59 4.85
N ARG A 137 26.20 12.74 5.29
CA ARG A 137 26.69 13.43 6.49
C ARG A 137 26.44 12.61 7.74
N LEU A 138 25.23 12.07 7.89
CA LEU A 138 24.84 11.18 8.98
C LEU A 138 25.74 9.94 8.98
N ALA A 139 25.94 9.31 7.82
CA ALA A 139 26.81 8.15 7.66
C ALA A 139 28.29 8.45 7.94
N ARG A 140 28.76 9.69 7.76
CA ARG A 140 30.14 10.11 8.06
C ARG A 140 30.34 10.65 9.49
N ASN A 141 29.30 10.65 10.34
CA ASN A 141 29.36 11.14 11.72
C ASN A 141 29.89 12.57 11.87
N ARG A 142 29.61 13.45 10.90
CA ARG A 142 30.14 14.82 10.95
C ARG A 142 29.51 15.58 12.13
N PRO A 143 30.29 16.32 12.94
CA PRO A 143 29.77 17.04 14.10
C PRO A 143 28.78 18.14 13.67
N ALA A 144 27.85 18.49 14.54
CA ALA A 144 26.94 19.62 14.39
C ALA A 144 27.67 20.95 14.67
N ALA A 145 26.95 22.07 14.57
CA ALA A 145 27.51 23.41 14.74
C ALA A 145 28.10 23.66 16.13
N ASN A 146 27.62 22.96 17.15
CA ASN A 146 28.13 23.02 18.52
C ASN A 146 29.34 22.09 18.77
N GLY A 147 29.88 21.46 17.73
CA GLY A 147 31.00 20.50 17.84
C GLY A 147 30.59 19.10 18.34
N CYS A 148 29.35 18.90 18.79
CA CYS A 148 28.84 17.61 19.22
C CYS A 148 28.27 16.81 18.03
N PRO A 149 28.23 15.46 18.10
CA PRO A 149 27.50 14.66 17.11
C PRO A 149 26.02 15.07 17.02
N ALA A 150 25.48 15.14 15.80
CA ALA A 150 24.07 15.49 15.58
C ALA A 150 23.11 14.45 16.20
N LEU A 151 23.51 13.18 16.24
CA LEU A 151 22.85 12.11 16.96
C LEU A 151 23.86 11.38 17.83
N ARG A 152 23.39 10.80 18.93
CA ARG A 152 24.19 9.85 19.71
C ARG A 152 24.61 8.66 18.82
N PRO A 153 25.77 8.02 19.06
CA PRO A 153 26.27 6.95 18.18
C PRO A 153 25.28 5.80 17.97
N ASP A 154 24.58 5.39 19.02
CA ASP A 154 23.54 4.36 18.99
C ASP A 154 22.30 4.79 18.22
N ALA A 155 21.82 6.03 18.42
CA ALA A 155 20.71 6.60 17.66
C ALA A 155 21.04 6.71 16.16
N ARG A 156 22.28 7.07 15.82
CA ARG A 156 22.76 7.09 14.43
C ARG A 156 22.70 5.70 13.80
N TRP A 157 23.23 4.68 14.49
CA TRP A 157 23.19 3.31 13.98
C TRP A 157 21.76 2.76 13.90
N LEU A 158 20.87 3.18 14.80
CA LEU A 158 19.45 2.83 14.72
C LEU A 158 18.81 3.36 13.44
N VAL A 159 18.98 4.66 13.15
CA VAL A 159 18.41 5.30 11.94
C VAL A 159 18.99 4.69 10.66
N LEU A 160 20.32 4.53 10.59
CA LEU A 160 20.97 3.90 9.43
C LEU A 160 20.58 2.43 9.30
N GLY A 161 20.37 1.73 10.42
CA GLY A 161 19.89 0.36 10.46
C GLY A 161 18.47 0.22 9.93
N MET A 162 17.57 1.14 10.26
CA MET A 162 16.21 1.18 9.68
C MET A 162 16.25 1.35 8.17
N ILE A 163 17.05 2.30 7.66
CA ILE A 163 17.19 2.55 6.21
C ILE A 163 17.83 1.34 5.51
N GLY A 164 18.92 0.82 6.07
CA GLY A 164 19.67 -0.30 5.50
C GLY A 164 18.88 -1.60 5.50
N LEU A 165 18.18 -1.91 6.60
CA LEU A 165 17.33 -3.09 6.69
C LEU A 165 16.15 -3.00 5.72
N PHE A 166 15.51 -1.84 5.63
CA PHE A 166 14.46 -1.62 4.64
C PHE A 166 14.97 -1.89 3.22
N ALA A 167 16.09 -1.28 2.84
CA ALA A 167 16.68 -1.48 1.52
C ALA A 167 17.04 -2.95 1.26
N LEU A 168 17.60 -3.64 2.25
CA LEU A 168 17.90 -5.07 2.16
C LEU A 168 16.64 -5.89 1.92
N ILE A 169 15.60 -5.70 2.73
CA ILE A 169 14.32 -6.43 2.61
C ILE A 169 13.68 -6.15 1.25
N PHE A 170 13.65 -4.90 0.81
CA PHE A 170 13.13 -4.54 -0.50
C PHE A 170 13.84 -5.29 -1.64
N LEU A 171 15.17 -5.40 -1.57
CA LEU A 171 15.96 -6.06 -2.60
C LEU A 171 15.81 -7.60 -2.60
N ILE A 172 15.69 -8.23 -1.43
CA ILE A 172 15.71 -9.70 -1.33
C ILE A 172 14.31 -10.33 -1.30
N SER A 173 13.27 -9.60 -0.87
CA SER A 173 11.92 -10.16 -0.70
C SER A 173 10.99 -9.86 -1.89
N LYS A 174 9.83 -10.52 -1.92
CA LYS A 174 8.75 -10.24 -2.87
C LYS A 174 8.19 -8.82 -2.76
N PHE A 175 8.40 -8.12 -1.64
CA PHE A 175 8.00 -6.71 -1.51
C PHE A 175 8.68 -5.80 -2.55
N GLY A 176 9.87 -6.18 -3.03
CA GLY A 176 10.55 -5.47 -4.11
C GLY A 176 9.85 -5.51 -5.47
N PHE A 177 8.81 -6.34 -5.63
CA PHE A 177 8.02 -6.42 -6.86
C PHE A 177 7.18 -5.16 -7.10
N ASP A 178 6.81 -4.43 -6.04
CA ASP A 178 5.85 -3.33 -6.14
C ASP A 178 6.48 -1.99 -5.70
N PRO A 179 6.92 -1.15 -6.67
CA PRO A 179 7.48 0.17 -6.38
C PRO A 179 6.41 1.27 -6.25
N THR A 180 5.14 0.96 -5.98
CA THR A 180 4.03 1.94 -5.84
C THR A 180 4.11 2.84 -4.61
N GLY A 181 5.30 3.06 -4.03
CA GLY A 181 5.58 3.99 -2.94
C GLY A 181 4.96 3.64 -1.58
N ARG A 182 3.84 2.92 -1.50
CA ARG A 182 3.20 2.54 -0.23
C ARG A 182 4.10 1.69 0.66
N TYR A 183 4.94 0.85 0.06
CA TYR A 183 5.92 0.06 0.79
C TYR A 183 7.09 0.88 1.31
N PHE A 184 7.29 2.12 0.86
CA PHE A 184 8.36 3.02 1.30
C PHE A 184 8.00 3.83 2.54
N LEU A 185 6.75 3.79 3.00
CA LEU A 185 6.28 4.49 4.19
C LEU A 185 7.17 4.28 5.44
N PRO A 186 7.77 3.09 5.69
CA PRO A 186 8.70 2.91 6.80
C PRO A 186 9.93 3.82 6.75
N LEU A 187 10.31 4.35 5.58
CA LEU A 187 11.41 5.29 5.45
C LEU A 187 11.05 6.72 5.86
N ALA A 188 9.78 7.07 6.00
CA ALA A 188 9.35 8.43 6.33
C ALA A 188 9.98 8.93 7.65
N LEU A 189 9.92 8.11 8.70
CA LEU A 189 10.51 8.44 10.00
C LEU A 189 12.04 8.59 9.94
N PRO A 190 12.82 7.59 9.49
CA PRO A 190 14.28 7.74 9.48
C PRO A 190 14.76 8.84 8.52
N PHE A 191 14.04 9.13 7.43
CA PHE A 191 14.36 10.27 6.57
C PHE A 191 14.07 11.61 7.26
N GLY A 192 12.97 11.72 7.99
CA GLY A 192 12.67 12.91 8.81
C GLY A 192 13.74 13.16 9.87
N VAL A 193 14.17 12.11 10.58
CA VAL A 193 15.26 12.20 11.57
C VAL A 193 16.59 12.57 10.89
N THR A 194 16.87 12.00 9.72
CA THR A 194 18.08 12.32 8.94
C THR A 194 18.10 13.78 8.49
N LEU A 195 16.97 14.31 8.04
CA LEU A 195 16.82 15.74 7.72
C LEU A 195 17.03 16.60 8.97
N GLY A 196 16.39 16.28 10.09
CA GLY A 196 16.59 17.00 11.36
C GLY A 196 18.06 17.02 11.81
N ALA A 197 18.75 15.89 11.69
CA ALA A 197 20.18 15.77 11.98
C ALA A 197 21.05 16.65 11.06
N LEU A 198 20.64 16.90 9.82
CA LEU A 198 21.28 17.89 8.95
C LEU A 198 21.00 19.32 9.43
N LEU A 199 19.75 19.65 9.75
CA LEU A 199 19.34 21.01 10.11
C LEU A 199 20.05 21.56 11.36
N VAL A 200 20.39 20.71 12.33
CA VAL A 200 21.14 21.14 13.53
C VAL A 200 22.63 21.42 13.27
N THR A 201 23.12 21.18 12.05
CA THR A 201 24.54 21.33 11.73
C THR A 201 24.92 22.72 11.27
N PHE A 202 23.93 23.58 10.98
CA PHE A 202 24.17 24.96 10.58
C PHE A 202 24.44 25.84 11.81
N GLY A 203 25.56 26.57 11.78
CA GLY A 203 25.97 27.46 12.87
C GLY A 203 25.26 28.81 12.86
N PRO A 204 25.57 29.68 13.85
CA PRO A 204 24.93 31.00 13.99
C PRO A 204 25.04 31.87 12.74
N SER A 205 26.15 31.77 12.01
CA SER A 205 26.38 32.50 10.74
C SER A 205 25.44 32.08 9.61
N ARG A 206 24.77 30.93 9.72
CA ARG A 206 23.80 30.40 8.75
C ARG A 206 22.44 30.13 9.38
N ARG A 207 22.05 30.89 10.41
CA ARG A 207 20.82 30.66 11.20
C ARG A 207 19.51 30.56 10.40
N HIS A 208 19.44 31.17 9.22
CA HIS A 208 18.24 31.13 8.36
C HIS A 208 18.23 29.92 7.42
N LEU A 209 19.38 29.28 7.18
CA LEU A 209 19.51 28.17 6.24
C LEU A 209 18.75 26.92 6.68
N PRO A 210 18.72 26.50 7.97
CA PRO A 210 17.85 25.41 8.42
C PRO A 210 16.38 25.65 8.07
N THR A 211 15.88 26.85 8.37
CA THR A 211 14.49 27.24 8.11
C THR A 211 14.21 27.25 6.62
N ALA A 212 15.12 27.77 5.80
CA ALA A 212 14.98 27.78 4.35
C ALA A 212 14.94 26.36 3.76
N VAL A 213 15.85 25.46 4.20
CA VAL A 213 15.88 24.06 3.77
C VAL A 213 14.61 23.32 4.18
N LEU A 214 14.17 23.50 5.43
CA LEU A 214 12.94 22.89 5.93
C LEU A 214 11.71 23.40 5.18
N ALA A 215 11.61 24.73 5.00
CA ALA A 215 10.51 25.35 4.27
C ALA A 215 10.46 24.86 2.82
N LEU A 216 11.60 24.74 2.14
CA LEU A 216 11.68 24.19 0.78
C LEU A 216 11.14 22.76 0.73
N VAL A 217 11.63 21.86 1.61
CA VAL A 217 11.21 20.45 1.62
C VAL A 217 9.72 20.33 1.94
N LEU A 218 9.22 21.07 2.95
CA LEU A 218 7.81 21.05 3.33
C LEU A 218 6.91 21.62 2.24
N ALA A 219 7.26 22.80 1.68
CA ALA A 219 6.50 23.40 0.61
C ALA A 219 6.43 22.49 -0.62
N TYR A 220 7.51 21.79 -0.94
CA TYR A 220 7.53 20.81 -2.02
C TYR A 220 6.57 19.63 -1.78
N HIS A 221 6.55 19.07 -0.56
CA HIS A 221 5.61 17.99 -0.22
C HIS A 221 4.16 18.47 -0.25
N VAL A 222 3.87 19.63 0.34
CA VAL A 222 2.53 20.22 0.35
C VAL A 222 2.04 20.51 -1.07
N LEU A 223 2.89 21.13 -1.90
CA LEU A 223 2.56 21.41 -3.29
C LEU A 223 2.28 20.12 -4.07
N GLY A 224 3.08 19.06 -3.85
CA GLY A 224 2.82 17.74 -4.42
C GLY A 224 1.44 17.20 -4.04
N GLN A 225 1.03 17.31 -2.77
CA GLN A 225 -0.30 16.88 -2.32
C GLN A 225 -1.42 17.71 -2.95
N VAL A 226 -1.26 19.03 -3.04
CA VAL A 226 -2.24 19.92 -3.69
C VAL A 226 -2.38 19.59 -5.18
N MET A 227 -1.26 19.39 -5.88
CA MET A 227 -1.27 18.99 -7.30
C MET A 227 -1.93 17.63 -7.50
N ALA A 228 -1.67 16.65 -6.62
CA ALA A 228 -2.29 15.35 -6.69
C ALA A 228 -3.80 15.41 -6.45
N ALA A 229 -4.23 16.17 -5.45
CA ALA A 229 -5.65 16.36 -5.14
C ALA A 229 -6.42 17.09 -6.25
N GLY A 230 -5.76 17.98 -6.98
CA GLY A 230 -6.35 18.70 -8.12
C GLY A 230 -6.27 17.96 -9.47
N ALA A 231 -5.66 16.77 -9.53
CA ALA A 231 -5.61 15.98 -10.75
C ALA A 231 -6.96 15.33 -11.06
N GLU A 232 -7.18 14.92 -12.32
CA GLU A 232 -8.42 14.30 -12.81
C GLU A 232 -8.92 13.14 -11.93
N TYR A 233 -8.00 12.28 -11.49
CA TYR A 233 -8.29 11.12 -10.64
C TYR A 233 -8.02 11.37 -9.15
N GLY A 234 -7.64 12.60 -8.79
CA GLY A 234 -7.30 12.99 -7.43
C GLY A 234 -6.19 12.13 -6.79
N LEU A 235 -6.30 11.96 -5.47
CA LEU A 235 -5.46 11.03 -4.71
C LEU A 235 -5.91 9.59 -4.98
N THR A 236 -5.14 8.86 -5.79
CA THR A 236 -5.45 7.49 -6.17
C THR A 236 -4.30 6.54 -5.84
N THR A 237 -4.58 5.26 -5.66
CA THR A 237 -3.54 4.21 -5.55
C THR A 237 -3.34 3.46 -6.86
N GLN A 238 -4.08 3.81 -7.90
CA GLN A 238 -4.16 3.04 -9.15
C GLN A 238 -3.14 3.54 -10.17
N LEU A 239 -2.24 2.64 -10.59
CA LEU A 239 -1.32 2.88 -11.71
C LEU A 239 -2.04 2.84 -13.06
N ASN A 240 -3.12 2.06 -13.16
CA ASN A 240 -3.95 1.99 -14.35
C ASN A 240 -5.10 2.99 -14.21
N VAL A 241 -5.14 4.00 -15.09
CA VAL A 241 -6.20 5.02 -15.12
C VAL A 241 -7.59 4.42 -15.35
N GLN A 242 -7.69 3.29 -16.07
CA GLN A 242 -8.95 2.57 -16.24
C GLN A 242 -9.49 2.01 -14.91
N LEU A 243 -8.63 1.78 -13.93
CA LEU A 243 -9.02 1.33 -12.58
C LEU A 243 -9.29 2.50 -11.62
N ALA A 244 -8.99 3.72 -12.02
CA ALA A 244 -9.25 4.92 -11.23
C ALA A 244 -10.71 5.35 -11.44
N ILE A 245 -11.65 4.54 -10.96
CA ILE A 245 -13.09 4.80 -11.05
C ILE A 245 -13.42 5.99 -10.14
N PRO A 246 -13.87 7.14 -10.67
CA PRO A 246 -14.14 8.34 -9.88
C PRO A 246 -15.30 8.14 -8.88
N ASN A 247 -15.27 8.88 -7.76
CA ASN A 247 -16.23 8.74 -6.65
C ASN A 247 -17.53 9.52 -6.79
N HIS A 248 -17.58 10.52 -7.66
CA HIS A 248 -18.75 11.40 -7.75
C HIS A 248 -19.97 10.77 -8.45
N TYR A 249 -19.88 9.54 -8.95
CA TYR A 249 -21.01 8.80 -9.53
C TYR A 249 -21.55 7.70 -8.60
N ASP A 250 -20.98 7.51 -7.41
CA ASP A 250 -21.37 6.41 -6.52
C ASP A 250 -22.78 6.57 -5.99
N ASP A 251 -23.14 7.77 -5.56
CA ASP A 251 -24.48 8.06 -5.04
C ASP A 251 -25.54 7.85 -6.13
N ASP A 252 -25.27 8.29 -7.36
CA ASP A 252 -26.15 8.10 -8.52
C ASP A 252 -26.29 6.61 -8.87
N LEU A 253 -25.19 5.85 -8.84
CA LEU A 253 -25.21 4.41 -9.07
C LEU A 253 -26.03 3.70 -7.99
N ILE A 254 -25.79 4.00 -6.71
CA ILE A 254 -26.50 3.38 -5.59
C ILE A 254 -28.00 3.70 -5.67
N ALA A 255 -28.35 4.97 -5.90
CA ALA A 255 -29.74 5.40 -6.04
C ALA A 255 -30.44 4.70 -7.22
N PHE A 256 -29.76 4.56 -8.35
CA PHE A 256 -30.28 3.83 -9.50
C PHE A 256 -30.54 2.35 -9.17
N LEU A 257 -29.57 1.68 -8.54
CA LEU A 257 -29.69 0.27 -8.18
C LEU A 257 -30.82 0.04 -7.17
N GLU A 258 -30.93 0.89 -6.14
CA GLU A 258 -32.00 0.81 -5.14
C GLU A 258 -33.38 1.10 -5.74
N ALA A 259 -33.50 2.12 -6.61
CA ALA A 259 -34.76 2.48 -7.25
C ALA A 259 -35.31 1.38 -8.20
N ASN A 260 -34.42 0.53 -8.73
CA ASN A 260 -34.76 -0.58 -9.62
C ASN A 260 -34.75 -1.96 -8.92
N ASP A 261 -34.63 -2.00 -7.59
CA ASP A 261 -34.51 -3.22 -6.77
C ASP A 261 -33.36 -4.17 -7.20
N LEU A 262 -32.28 -3.59 -7.76
CA LEU A 262 -31.08 -4.29 -8.21
C LEU A 262 -30.08 -4.43 -7.06
N ARG A 263 -30.45 -5.22 -6.05
CA ARG A 263 -29.69 -5.31 -4.79
C ARG A 263 -28.49 -6.26 -4.82
N ALA A 264 -28.41 -7.14 -5.81
CA ALA A 264 -27.31 -8.09 -5.92
C ALA A 264 -27.01 -8.43 -7.38
N GLY A 265 -25.80 -8.90 -7.64
CA GLY A 265 -25.35 -9.13 -9.01
C GLY A 265 -23.86 -9.38 -9.12
N TYR A 266 -23.32 -9.19 -10.32
CA TYR A 266 -21.93 -9.49 -10.65
C TYR A 266 -21.20 -8.24 -11.14
N THR A 267 -20.02 -8.03 -10.61
CA THR A 267 -19.17 -6.90 -10.98
C THR A 267 -17.71 -7.22 -10.69
N SER A 268 -16.82 -6.24 -10.86
CA SER A 268 -15.41 -6.39 -10.55
C SER A 268 -15.12 -6.14 -9.06
N TYR A 269 -13.96 -6.62 -8.62
CA TYR A 269 -13.42 -6.38 -7.28
C TYR A 269 -13.48 -4.90 -6.84
N TRP A 270 -13.21 -3.97 -7.76
CA TRP A 270 -13.12 -2.53 -7.46
C TRP A 270 -14.48 -1.86 -7.25
N ILE A 271 -15.57 -2.52 -7.65
CA ILE A 271 -16.94 -2.01 -7.55
C ILE A 271 -17.70 -2.74 -6.41
N ALA A 272 -17.55 -4.07 -6.31
CA ALA A 272 -18.31 -4.90 -5.38
C ALA A 272 -18.22 -4.42 -3.92
N PHE A 273 -17.00 -4.31 -3.38
CA PHE A 273 -16.78 -3.91 -1.99
C PHE A 273 -17.09 -2.44 -1.74
N ARG A 274 -16.96 -1.61 -2.77
CA ARG A 274 -17.27 -0.18 -2.70
C ARG A 274 -18.78 0.04 -2.56
N LEU A 275 -19.58 -0.65 -3.38
CA LEU A 275 -21.04 -0.65 -3.26
C LEU A 275 -21.49 -1.17 -1.90
N ALA A 276 -20.95 -2.30 -1.45
CA ALA A 276 -21.30 -2.85 -0.14
C ALA A 276 -20.96 -1.88 1.00
N PHE A 277 -19.78 -1.25 0.98
CA PHE A 277 -19.38 -0.29 2.02
C PHE A 277 -20.27 0.96 2.04
N LEU A 278 -20.46 1.60 0.88
CA LEU A 278 -21.21 2.87 0.78
C LEU A 278 -22.72 2.69 0.99
N SER A 279 -23.26 1.52 0.65
CA SER A 279 -24.68 1.19 0.86
C SER A 279 -24.96 0.51 2.22
N GLU A 280 -23.99 0.43 3.12
CA GLU A 280 -24.13 -0.30 4.40
C GLU A 280 -24.65 -1.73 4.19
N GLU A 281 -24.06 -2.43 3.22
CA GLU A 281 -24.36 -3.81 2.80
C GLU A 281 -25.77 -4.05 2.21
N ARG A 282 -26.53 -3.00 1.91
CA ARG A 282 -27.82 -3.15 1.20
C ARG A 282 -27.64 -3.63 -0.24
N LEU A 283 -26.50 -3.31 -0.87
CA LEU A 283 -26.10 -3.77 -2.19
C LEU A 283 -24.98 -4.81 -2.07
N GLN A 284 -25.25 -6.05 -2.47
CA GLN A 284 -24.36 -7.21 -2.28
C GLN A 284 -23.97 -7.81 -3.63
N TYR A 285 -22.81 -7.39 -4.15
CA TYR A 285 -22.33 -7.79 -5.46
C TYR A 285 -21.13 -8.72 -5.36
N SER A 286 -21.10 -9.73 -6.23
CA SER A 286 -19.96 -10.65 -6.35
C SER A 286 -18.89 -10.06 -7.26
N SER A 287 -17.61 -10.20 -6.86
CA SER A 287 -16.43 -9.82 -7.63
C SER A 287 -16.09 -10.81 -8.75
N SER A 288 -17.10 -11.30 -9.47
CA SER A 288 -16.95 -12.37 -10.48
C SER A 288 -16.54 -11.87 -11.87
N PHE A 289 -16.29 -10.57 -12.05
CA PHE A 289 -15.81 -10.01 -13.31
C PHE A 289 -14.34 -9.61 -13.26
N PRO A 290 -13.60 -9.74 -14.38
CA PRO A 290 -12.29 -9.15 -14.55
C PRO A 290 -12.40 -7.62 -14.54
N TYR A 291 -11.27 -6.98 -14.24
CA TYR A 291 -11.10 -5.52 -14.30
C TYR A 291 -9.90 -5.12 -15.16
N LYS A 292 -9.37 -6.03 -15.98
CA LYS A 292 -8.24 -5.75 -16.85
C LYS A 292 -8.65 -5.95 -18.31
N PRO A 293 -8.04 -5.20 -19.25
CA PRO A 293 -8.22 -5.41 -20.68
C PRO A 293 -7.95 -6.83 -21.17
N THR A 294 -7.08 -7.58 -20.47
CA THR A 294 -6.78 -8.98 -20.79
C THR A 294 -7.90 -9.95 -20.46
N LEU A 295 -8.95 -9.49 -19.77
CA LEU A 295 -10.09 -10.31 -19.29
C LEU A 295 -9.70 -11.40 -18.28
N ASP A 296 -8.47 -11.36 -17.76
CA ASP A 296 -8.01 -12.28 -16.71
C ASP A 296 -8.86 -12.15 -15.45
N TYR A 297 -9.59 -13.20 -15.12
CA TYR A 297 -10.35 -13.35 -13.88
C TYR A 297 -9.61 -14.28 -12.91
N THR A 298 -9.63 -13.93 -11.62
CA THR A 298 -9.13 -14.79 -10.55
C THR A 298 -10.22 -15.01 -9.49
N PRO A 299 -10.51 -16.27 -9.11
CA PRO A 299 -11.42 -16.56 -8.00
C PRO A 299 -11.02 -15.90 -6.68
N ALA A 300 -9.74 -15.55 -6.50
CA ALA A 300 -9.24 -14.89 -5.30
C ALA A 300 -9.79 -13.46 -5.12
N ASP A 301 -10.40 -12.86 -6.14
CA ASP A 301 -11.09 -11.58 -6.04
C ASP A 301 -12.45 -11.70 -5.33
N GLU A 302 -13.05 -12.90 -5.27
CA GLU A 302 -14.29 -13.19 -4.53
C GLU A 302 -13.99 -13.42 -3.04
N ARG A 303 -13.48 -12.37 -2.37
CA ARG A 303 -12.99 -12.47 -0.98
C ARG A 303 -14.06 -12.71 0.08
N TYR A 304 -15.33 -12.51 -0.26
CA TYR A 304 -16.45 -12.64 0.67
C TYR A 304 -17.56 -13.52 0.07
N PRO A 305 -17.52 -14.85 0.31
CA PRO A 305 -18.48 -15.81 -0.25
C PRO A 305 -19.96 -15.47 -0.04
N PRO A 306 -20.41 -14.83 1.06
CA PRO A 306 -21.80 -14.43 1.20
C PRO A 306 -22.33 -13.51 0.09
N TYR A 307 -21.51 -12.61 -0.46
CA TYR A 307 -21.95 -11.75 -1.58
C TYR A 307 -22.15 -12.56 -2.87
N ARG A 308 -21.33 -13.59 -3.08
CA ARG A 308 -21.55 -14.52 -4.18
C ARG A 308 -22.88 -15.27 -4.04
N ALA A 309 -23.18 -15.76 -2.84
CA ALA A 309 -24.44 -16.43 -2.56
C ALA A 309 -25.66 -15.50 -2.68
N ALA A 310 -25.51 -14.21 -2.33
CA ALA A 310 -26.56 -13.21 -2.54
C ALA A 310 -26.82 -12.97 -4.03
N ALA A 311 -25.76 -12.79 -4.83
CA ALA A 311 -25.85 -12.62 -6.27
C ALA A 311 -26.54 -13.82 -6.95
N ASP A 312 -26.11 -15.04 -6.63
CA ASP A 312 -26.66 -16.27 -7.23
C ASP A 312 -28.15 -16.50 -6.91
N ARG A 313 -28.63 -16.03 -5.75
CA ARG A 313 -30.04 -16.12 -5.35
C ARG A 313 -30.92 -15.00 -5.90
N ALA A 314 -30.35 -13.91 -6.41
CA ALA A 314 -31.12 -12.78 -6.90
C ALA A 314 -31.89 -13.17 -8.16
N GLU A 315 -33.21 -12.99 -8.19
CA GLU A 315 -34.01 -13.32 -9.39
C GLU A 315 -33.62 -12.44 -10.59
N ASN A 316 -33.30 -11.17 -10.32
CA ASN A 316 -32.91 -10.17 -11.30
C ASN A 316 -31.53 -9.58 -10.96
N PRO A 317 -30.43 -10.29 -11.25
CA PRO A 317 -29.10 -9.78 -10.98
C PRO A 317 -28.73 -8.65 -11.94
N ALA A 318 -28.04 -7.64 -11.45
CA ALA A 318 -27.38 -6.66 -12.32
C ALA A 318 -25.94 -7.08 -12.63
N TYR A 319 -25.46 -6.71 -13.82
CA TYR A 319 -24.09 -6.91 -14.27
C TYR A 319 -23.48 -5.53 -14.46
N ILE A 320 -22.42 -5.23 -13.71
CA ILE A 320 -21.85 -3.88 -13.68
C ILE A 320 -20.38 -3.94 -14.10
N THR A 321 -20.00 -3.17 -15.10
CA THR A 321 -18.61 -2.93 -15.49
C THR A 321 -18.29 -1.43 -15.34
N ALA A 322 -17.01 -1.07 -15.27
CA ALA A 322 -16.61 0.34 -15.29
C ALA A 322 -15.28 0.54 -16.00
N SER A 323 -15.20 1.57 -16.85
CA SER A 323 -13.94 2.13 -17.40
C SER A 323 -13.02 1.17 -18.18
N VAL A 324 -13.41 -0.09 -18.38
CA VAL A 324 -12.65 -1.12 -19.14
C VAL A 324 -13.52 -1.60 -20.31
N PRO A 325 -13.36 -1.01 -21.52
CA PRO A 325 -14.18 -1.32 -22.68
C PRO A 325 -14.16 -2.80 -23.05
N GLU A 326 -13.04 -3.50 -22.87
CA GLU A 326 -12.91 -4.90 -23.23
C GLU A 326 -13.86 -5.80 -22.42
N VAL A 327 -14.06 -5.49 -21.13
CA VAL A 327 -15.00 -6.24 -20.26
C VAL A 327 -16.44 -5.96 -20.69
N LYS A 328 -16.74 -4.72 -21.06
CA LYS A 328 -18.04 -4.30 -21.58
C LYS A 328 -18.36 -5.03 -22.89
N ASP A 329 -17.44 -4.96 -23.86
CA ASP A 329 -17.60 -5.54 -25.19
C ASP A 329 -17.69 -7.07 -25.13
N TRP A 330 -16.91 -7.70 -24.24
CA TRP A 330 -17.03 -9.12 -23.96
C TRP A 330 -18.41 -9.49 -23.41
N LEU A 331 -18.95 -8.72 -22.45
CA LEU A 331 -20.25 -9.00 -21.85
C LEU A 331 -21.39 -8.85 -22.87
N GLU A 332 -21.33 -7.81 -23.69
CA GLU A 332 -22.31 -7.58 -24.77
C GLU A 332 -22.26 -8.69 -25.82
N THR A 333 -21.07 -9.13 -26.22
CA THR A 333 -20.88 -10.27 -27.13
C THR A 333 -21.42 -11.56 -26.50
N PHE A 334 -21.09 -11.80 -25.23
CA PHE A 334 -21.53 -12.98 -24.48
C PHE A 334 -23.07 -13.07 -24.36
N PHE A 335 -23.75 -11.93 -24.19
CA PHE A 335 -25.20 -11.85 -24.20
C PHE A 335 -25.79 -12.05 -25.61
N ALA A 336 -25.20 -11.43 -26.63
CA ALA A 336 -25.66 -11.56 -28.02
C ALA A 336 -25.55 -13.01 -28.53
N GLU A 337 -24.45 -13.70 -28.26
CA GLU A 337 -24.24 -15.12 -28.64
C GLU A 337 -25.24 -16.08 -27.99
N ARG A 338 -25.94 -15.64 -26.93
CA ARG A 338 -26.91 -16.44 -26.17
C ARG A 338 -28.34 -15.95 -26.37
N ASP A 339 -28.56 -15.04 -27.32
CA ASP A 339 -29.85 -14.41 -27.60
C ASP A 339 -30.50 -13.83 -26.33
N LEU A 340 -29.68 -13.26 -25.43
CA LEU A 340 -30.15 -12.67 -24.18
C LEU A 340 -30.58 -11.22 -24.39
N ALA A 341 -31.84 -10.93 -24.04
CA ALA A 341 -32.35 -9.56 -24.00
C ALA A 341 -32.07 -8.95 -22.63
N TYR A 342 -31.68 -7.68 -22.58
CA TYR A 342 -31.39 -6.96 -21.35
C TYR A 342 -31.78 -5.49 -21.47
N ASP A 343 -31.99 -4.86 -20.33
CA ASP A 343 -32.09 -3.42 -20.21
C ASP A 343 -30.69 -2.87 -19.87
N PHE A 344 -30.36 -1.69 -20.39
CA PHE A 344 -29.04 -1.08 -20.26
C PHE A 344 -29.13 0.34 -19.75
N THR A 345 -28.20 0.72 -18.87
CA THR A 345 -28.05 2.10 -18.41
C THR A 345 -26.56 2.43 -18.23
N GLN A 346 -26.16 3.59 -18.76
CA GLN A 346 -24.84 4.16 -18.55
C GLN A 346 -24.93 5.27 -17.51
N LEU A 347 -24.17 5.16 -16.43
CA LEU A 347 -24.04 6.20 -15.39
C LEU A 347 -22.57 6.56 -15.20
N GLY A 348 -22.14 7.68 -15.78
CA GLY A 348 -20.73 8.07 -15.77
C GLY A 348 -19.84 6.95 -16.32
N PRO A 349 -18.88 6.40 -15.55
CA PRO A 349 -18.02 5.29 -15.99
C PRO A 349 -18.71 3.93 -15.95
N TYR A 350 -19.87 3.80 -15.30
CA TYR A 350 -20.54 2.53 -15.05
C TYR A 350 -21.45 2.12 -16.19
N SER A 351 -21.27 0.90 -16.68
CA SER A 351 -22.15 0.23 -17.63
C SER A 351 -22.96 -0.83 -16.86
N ILE A 352 -24.28 -0.66 -16.82
CA ILE A 352 -25.19 -1.46 -15.99
C ILE A 352 -26.15 -2.21 -16.91
N TYR A 353 -26.13 -3.53 -16.80
CA TYR A 353 -27.02 -4.43 -17.55
C TYR A 353 -27.92 -5.15 -16.54
N TYR A 354 -29.23 -5.15 -16.77
CA TYR A 354 -30.22 -5.71 -15.83
C TYR A 354 -31.45 -6.22 -16.59
N ASN A 355 -32.40 -6.86 -15.91
CA ASN A 355 -33.57 -7.48 -16.54
C ASN A 355 -33.18 -8.47 -17.65
N VAL A 356 -32.10 -9.23 -17.44
CA VAL A 356 -31.55 -10.17 -18.42
C VAL A 356 -32.49 -11.37 -18.58
N ARG A 357 -32.92 -11.64 -19.82
CA ARG A 357 -33.95 -12.62 -20.18
C ARG A 357 -33.45 -13.54 -21.31
N PRO A 358 -33.92 -14.80 -21.38
CA PRO A 358 -34.94 -15.41 -20.51
C PRO A 358 -34.39 -15.90 -19.17
N SER A 359 -33.08 -16.17 -19.07
CA SER A 359 -32.42 -16.60 -17.83
C SER A 359 -31.11 -15.84 -17.63
N PRO A 360 -30.95 -15.11 -16.52
CA PRO A 360 -29.70 -14.42 -16.21
C PRO A 360 -28.52 -15.39 -16.04
N PRO A 361 -27.42 -15.24 -16.79
CA PRO A 361 -26.26 -16.11 -16.71
C PRO A 361 -25.52 -15.96 -15.37
N ARG A 362 -24.95 -17.06 -14.88
CA ARG A 362 -24.27 -17.13 -13.58
C ARG A 362 -22.84 -17.60 -13.78
N PRO A 363 -21.87 -17.19 -12.93
CA PRO A 363 -20.53 -17.73 -13.02
C PRO A 363 -20.51 -19.24 -12.73
N PRO A 364 -19.56 -20.01 -13.27
CA PRO A 364 -18.34 -19.53 -13.92
C PRO A 364 -18.60 -18.92 -15.30
N PHE A 365 -18.11 -17.70 -15.50
CA PHE A 365 -18.18 -17.01 -16.79
C PHE A 365 -17.00 -17.46 -17.67
N PRO A 366 -17.23 -17.68 -18.99
CA PRO A 366 -16.21 -18.19 -19.89
C PRO A 366 -15.29 -17.06 -20.40
N PHE A 367 -14.55 -16.42 -19.49
CA PHE A 367 -13.54 -15.44 -19.91
C PHE A 367 -12.44 -16.13 -20.73
N PRO A 368 -11.93 -15.50 -21.80
CA PRO A 368 -10.80 -16.03 -22.55
C PRO A 368 -9.56 -16.12 -21.64
N LYS A 369 -8.76 -17.17 -21.84
CA LYS A 369 -7.49 -17.38 -21.14
C LYS A 369 -6.30 -16.83 -21.92
#